data_AF-A0A527ZJ63-F1
#
_entry.id   AF-A0A527ZJ63-F1
#
_cell.length_a   1.000
_cell.length_b   1.000
_cell.length_c   1.000
_cell.angle_alpha   90.00
_cell.angle_beta   90.00
_cell.angle_gamma   90.00
#
_symmetry.space_group_name_H-M   'P 1'
#
loop_
_entity.id
_entity.type
_entity.pdbx_description
1 polymer ?
#
loop_
_entity_poly.entity_id
_entity_poly.type
_entity_poly.pdbx_seq_one_letter_code
_entity_poly.pdbx_strand_id
1 'polypeptide(L)' 'IQVPSGEPLTGDIVLPVGARIISQSLSGNRVSIDAELADGSRAIFVYDIAERRIIGRFSIRNK' A
#
# COMPACT_ATOMS: atom_id res chain seq x y z
N ILE A 1 4.78 11.38 -15.10
CA ILE A 1 6.25 11.52 -15.21
C ILE A 1 6.80 10.14 -15.55
N GLN A 2 7.30 9.98 -16.77
CA GLN A 2 7.89 8.73 -17.22
C GLN A 2 9.31 8.67 -16.64
N VAL A 3 9.59 7.68 -15.80
CA VAL A 3 10.92 7.53 -15.19
C VAL A 3 11.87 6.98 -16.26
N PRO A 4 13.07 7.57 -16.46
CA PRO A 4 14.07 7.04 -17.35
C PRO A 4 14.39 5.57 -17.01
N SER A 5 14.50 4.73 -18.03
CA SER A 5 14.87 3.32 -17.87
C SER A 5 16.19 3.19 -17.10
N GLY A 6 16.17 2.52 -15.96
CA GLY A 6 17.35 2.24 -15.13
C GLY A 6 17.43 3.03 -13.82
N GLU A 7 16.60 4.05 -13.63
CA GLU A 7 16.55 4.78 -12.36
C GLU A 7 15.53 4.17 -11.38
N PRO A 8 15.84 4.08 -10.07
CA PRO A 8 14.88 3.66 -9.08
C PRO A 8 13.65 4.58 -9.05
N LEU A 9 12.46 3.99 -9.17
CA LEU A 9 11.23 4.75 -8.95
C LEU A 9 11.11 5.08 -7.45
N THR A 10 10.94 6.36 -7.16
CA THR A 10 10.72 6.87 -5.81
C THR A 10 9.31 7.47 -5.69
N GLY A 11 8.67 7.30 -4.54
CA GLY A 11 7.39 7.91 -4.22
C GLY A 11 6.92 7.54 -2.81
N ASP A 12 5.97 8.31 -2.30
CA ASP A 12 5.39 8.10 -0.98
C ASP A 12 4.07 7.33 -1.06
N ILE A 13 3.89 6.35 -0.17
CA ILE A 13 2.60 5.69 0.05
C ILE A 13 2.06 6.18 1.39
N VAL A 14 1.08 7.09 1.34
CA VAL A 14 0.48 7.67 2.54
C VAL A 14 -0.54 6.70 3.14
N LEU A 15 -0.31 6.28 4.37
CA LEU A 15 -1.23 5.48 5.18
C LEU A 15 -1.93 6.35 6.23
N PRO A 16 -3.08 5.91 6.78
CA PRO A 16 -3.72 6.60 7.90
C PRO A 16 -2.77 6.81 9.08
N VAL A 17 -2.91 7.93 9.78
CA VAL A 17 -2.13 8.24 10.98
C VAL A 17 -2.28 7.12 12.01
N GLY A 18 -1.16 6.70 12.60
CA GLY A 18 -1.12 5.61 13.58
C GLY A 18 -1.22 4.20 12.98
N ALA A 19 -1.30 4.06 11.64
CA ALA A 19 -1.20 2.76 11.01
C ALA A 19 0.21 2.17 11.15
N ARG A 20 0.28 0.89 11.50
CA ARG A 20 1.50 0.10 11.57
C ARG A 20 1.50 -0.93 10.45
N ILE A 21 2.55 -0.92 9.63
CA ILE A 21 2.75 -1.93 8.59
C ILE A 21 3.09 -3.26 9.24
N ILE A 22 2.33 -4.31 8.90
CA ILE A 22 2.54 -5.68 9.35
C ILE A 22 3.30 -6.47 8.30
N SER A 23 2.90 -6.35 7.03
CA SER A 23 3.60 -6.97 5.91
C SER A 23 3.30 -6.25 4.59
N GLN A 24 4.12 -6.53 3.58
CA GLN A 24 3.97 -5.99 2.24
C GLN A 24 4.26 -7.07 1.18
N SER A 25 3.59 -6.98 0.04
CA SER A 25 3.89 -7.79 -1.14
C SER A 25 3.85 -6.95 -2.41
N LEU A 26 4.68 -7.31 -3.38
CA LEU A 26 4.76 -6.67 -4.69
C LEU A 26 4.39 -7.70 -5.76
N SER A 27 3.41 -7.38 -6.60
CA SER A 27 3.01 -8.21 -7.74
C SER A 27 2.71 -7.33 -8.95
N GLY A 28 3.52 -7.47 -10.00
CA GLY A 28 3.49 -6.58 -11.16
C GLY A 28 3.62 -5.12 -10.74
N ASN A 29 2.59 -4.33 -11.03
CA ASN A 29 2.55 -2.89 -10.76
C ASN A 29 1.83 -2.53 -9.44
N ARG A 30 1.57 -3.52 -8.58
CA ARG A 30 0.78 -3.34 -7.35
C ARG A 30 1.56 -3.70 -6.11
N VAL A 31 1.55 -2.79 -5.14
CA VAL A 31 1.99 -3.04 -3.77
C VAL A 31 0.76 -3.30 -2.91
N SER A 32 0.71 -4.45 -2.24
CA SER A 32 -0.27 -4.69 -1.18
C SER A 32 0.39 -4.48 0.17
N ILE A 33 -0.28 -3.77 1.08
CA ILE A 33 0.20 -3.47 2.42
C ILE A 33 -0.84 -3.96 3.41
N ASP A 34 -0.48 -4.96 4.21
CA ASP A 34 -1.25 -5.35 5.40
C ASP A 34 -0.84 -4.43 6.56
N ALA A 35 -1.81 -3.73 7.12
CA ALA A 35 -1.59 -2.79 8.20
C ALA A 35 -2.58 -3.00 9.34
N GLU A 36 -2.09 -2.83 10.56
CA GLU A 36 -2.91 -2.58 11.74
C GLU A 36 -3.16 -1.07 11.84
N LEU A 37 -4.42 -0.67 12.03
CA LEU A 37 -4.84 0.72 12.16
C LEU A 37 -4.78 1.16 13.63
N ALA A 38 -4.88 2.47 13.87
CA ALA A 38 -4.82 3.03 15.23
C ALA A 38 -5.91 2.50 16.18
N ASP A 39 -7.03 2.01 15.64
CA ASP A 39 -8.12 1.38 16.40
C ASP A 39 -7.90 -0.12 16.65
N GLY A 40 -6.73 -0.67 16.27
CA GLY A 40 -6.40 -2.09 16.35
C GLY A 40 -7.00 -2.96 15.25
N SER A 41 -7.80 -2.40 14.34
CA SER A 41 -8.35 -3.15 13.22
C SER A 41 -7.31 -3.43 12.14
N ARG A 42 -7.51 -4.49 11.35
CA ARG A 42 -6.61 -4.88 10.25
C ARG A 42 -7.20 -4.49 8.90
N ALA A 43 -6.37 -3.94 8.01
CA ALA A 43 -6.76 -3.63 6.65
C ALA A 43 -5.64 -3.89 5.64
N ILE A 44 -6.02 -4.27 4.42
CA ILE A 44 -5.12 -4.33 3.26
C ILE A 44 -5.33 -3.09 2.42
N PHE A 45 -4.26 -2.35 2.13
CA PHE A 45 -4.21 -1.28 1.15
C PHE A 45 -3.56 -1.78 -0.13
N VAL A 46 -4.15 -1.47 -1.29
CA VAL A 46 -3.58 -1.81 -2.60
C VAL A 46 -3.19 -0.51 -3.29
N TYR A 47 -1.88 -0.32 -3.50
CA TYR A 47 -1.30 0.83 -4.19
C TYR A 47 -0.90 0.43 -5.61
N ASP A 48 -1.35 1.20 -6.59
CA ASP A 48 -0.90 1.06 -7.98
C ASP A 48 0.27 2.01 -8.25
N ILE A 49 1.39 1.45 -8.69
CA ILE A 49 2.65 2.17 -8.89
C ILE A 49 2.59 3.10 -10.11
N ALA A 50 1.81 2.75 -11.14
CA ALA A 50 1.71 3.54 -12.36
C ALA A 50 0.75 4.72 -12.16
N GLU A 51 -0.38 4.47 -11.50
CA GLU A 51 -1.36 5.50 -11.14
C GLU A 51 -0.92 6.33 -9.93
N ARG A 52 0.08 5.86 -9.17
CA ARG A 52 0.64 6.49 -7.98
C ARG A 52 -0.41 6.81 -6.91
N ARG A 53 -1.32 5.87 -6.67
CA ARG A 53 -2.41 6.03 -5.69
C ARG A 53 -2.86 4.70 -5.10
N ILE A 54 -3.51 4.77 -3.95
CA ILE A 54 -4.26 3.64 -3.41
C ILE A 54 -5.51 3.42 -4.28
N ILE A 55 -5.65 2.21 -4.81
CA ILE A 55 -6.76 1.77 -5.66
C ILE A 55 -7.69 0.78 -4.95
N GLY A 56 -7.36 0.37 -3.72
CA GLY A 56 -8.19 -0.54 -2.94
C GLY A 56 -7.89 -0.49 -1.45
N ARG A 57 -8.93 -0.72 -0.64
CA ARG A 57 -8.85 -0.91 0.80
C ARG A 57 -9.82 -2.01 1.22
N PHE A 58 -9.33 -3.01 1.93
CA PHE A 58 -10.13 -4.14 2.40
C PHE A 58 -9.98 -4.28 3.91
N SER A 59 -11.08 -4.31 4.67
CA SER A 59 -11.03 -4.68 6.08
C SER A 59 -10.79 -6.18 6.21
N ILE A 60 -9.91 -6.60 7.11
CA ILE A 60 -9.76 -8.00 7.50
C ILE A 60 -10.63 -8.22 8.74
N ARG A 61 -11.55 -9.17 8.66
CA ARG A 61 -12.43 -9.56 9.77
C ARG A 61 -12.50 -11.08 9.82
N ASN A 62 -12.47 -11.64 11.03
CA ASN A 62 -12.79 -13.04 11.24
C ASN A 62 -14.32 -13.22 11.22
N LYS A 63 -14.79 -14.37 10.77
CA LYS A 63 -16.20 -14.76 10.87
C LYS A 63 -16.51 -15.29 12.27
#